data_AF-A0A1V6K6F0-F1
#
_entry.id   AF-A0A1V6K6F0-F1
#
_cell.length_a   1.000
_cell.length_b   1.000
_cell.length_c   1.000
_cell.angle_alpha   90.00
_cell.angle_beta   90.00
_cell.angle_gamma   90.00
#
_symmetry.space_group_name_H-M   'P 1'
#
loop_
_entity.id
_entity.type
_entity.pdbx_description
1 polymer ?
#
loop_
_entity_poly.entity_id
_entity_poly.type
_entity_poly.pdbx_seq_one_letter_code
_entity_poly.pdbx_strand_id
1 'polypeptide(L)'
;MSSIVIDHPSPAVVLLVGGTDPSGGAGLAADIKAAAAAGVLGEIVVTAVTFQSSGSVEGWEPVSTGAVSRQIEAVLRDGPPGAVKSGMLGSAAVASELAGLLRSRLPEVPYVLDPVLVAGSGGSLHEGGMPGMVRDALVPLSALCTPNLDEAEALTGLRVRDRESMERAAARIVEMGAGAALVKGGHLEGEPADFLLAGGRGRWFEGRRTCPGKLHGTGCTLASATAARLAAGAGVEEAVESSLHYLRQAAAGYFIRGAGNVPGHFPPAGPRSGRLDATAFYSLPRFCSRCGTSLVVESGVRHYPCPACGLLHYRNPLPAVTVAAVRDGRILLVERACSPGKGLHCLPGGFLELGETVEDCAARELAEETGLSARSMKLRGVETDETEYGGIMLAVMEAVGLEGTPVPGDDASDIEWFPLDSLPPLAFAAHGRIIERIRSERGGE
;
A
#
# COMPACT_ATOMS: atom_id res chain seq x y z
N MET A 1 -36.63 29.61 -3.90
CA MET A 1 -35.21 29.18 -3.93
C MET A 1 -35.19 27.68 -3.71
N SER A 2 -35.03 26.90 -4.77
CA SER A 2 -34.82 25.46 -4.69
C SER A 2 -33.44 25.22 -4.08
N SER A 3 -33.40 24.70 -2.86
CA SER A 3 -32.16 24.27 -2.22
C SER A 3 -31.53 23.19 -3.09
N ILE A 4 -30.31 23.44 -3.57
CA ILE A 4 -29.48 22.40 -4.19
C ILE A 4 -29.23 21.37 -3.10
N VAL A 5 -29.94 20.23 -3.17
CA VAL A 5 -29.62 19.06 -2.37
C VAL A 5 -28.41 18.42 -3.04
N ILE A 6 -27.22 18.71 -2.51
CA ILE A 6 -26.03 17.97 -2.89
C ILE A 6 -26.10 16.64 -2.13
N ASP A 7 -26.57 15.60 -2.80
CA ASP A 7 -26.52 14.23 -2.30
C ASP A 7 -25.06 13.75 -2.32
N HIS A 8 -24.30 14.13 -1.29
CA HIS A 8 -23.01 13.52 -1.05
C HIS A 8 -23.26 12.13 -0.46
N PRO A 9 -22.81 11.04 -1.09
CA PRO A 9 -22.93 9.73 -0.48
C PRO A 9 -22.18 9.76 0.86
N SER A 10 -22.91 9.55 1.96
CA SER A 10 -22.31 9.43 3.29
C SER A 10 -21.36 8.23 3.28
N PRO A 11 -20.12 8.38 3.78
CA PRO A 11 -19.20 7.26 3.84
C PRO A 11 -19.76 6.17 4.76
N ALA A 12 -19.39 4.92 4.51
CA ALA A 12 -19.61 3.86 5.49
C ALA A 12 -18.94 4.23 6.81
N VAL A 13 -19.51 3.76 7.92
CA VAL A 13 -19.05 4.07 9.28
C VAL A 13 -18.62 2.78 9.98
N VAL A 14 -17.47 2.80 10.64
CA VAL A 14 -17.00 1.71 11.52
C VAL A 14 -16.80 2.26 12.93
N LEU A 15 -17.37 1.57 13.91
CA LEU A 15 -17.17 1.87 15.33
C LEU A 15 -15.94 1.11 15.85
N LEU A 16 -14.92 1.85 16.28
CA LEU A 16 -13.64 1.34 16.75
C LEU A 16 -13.56 1.49 18.27
N VAL A 17 -13.57 0.37 18.99
CA VAL A 17 -13.57 0.31 20.45
C VAL A 17 -12.21 -0.18 20.92
N GLY A 18 -11.45 0.64 21.65
CA GLY A 18 -10.08 0.25 22.01
C GLY A 18 -9.31 1.25 22.87
N GLY A 19 -8.08 0.86 23.22
CA GLY A 19 -7.13 1.73 23.92
C GLY A 19 -6.50 2.76 22.98
N THR A 20 -6.09 3.91 23.54
CA THR A 20 -5.29 4.89 22.79
C THR A 20 -3.87 4.39 22.55
N ASP A 21 -3.21 4.95 21.55
CA ASP A 21 -1.76 4.90 21.39
C ASP A 21 -1.27 6.31 21.05
N PRO A 22 -0.65 7.03 21.98
CA PRO A 22 -0.18 8.40 21.74
C PRO A 22 0.97 8.48 20.72
N SER A 23 1.69 7.38 20.46
CA SER A 23 2.71 7.34 19.39
C SER A 23 2.10 7.30 17.99
N GLY A 24 0.82 6.90 17.90
CA GLY A 24 0.08 6.76 16.67
C GLY A 24 0.38 5.49 15.87
N GLY A 25 1.11 4.51 16.41
CA GLY A 25 1.50 3.30 15.67
C GLY A 25 0.57 2.10 15.81
N ALA A 26 -0.26 2.05 16.86
CA ALA A 26 -1.25 1.01 17.13
C ALA A 26 -2.53 1.63 17.73
N GLY A 27 -3.35 0.80 18.39
CA GLY A 27 -4.57 1.22 19.08
C GLY A 27 -5.55 1.99 18.19
N LEU A 28 -6.38 2.83 18.81
CA LEU A 28 -7.37 3.63 18.09
C LEU A 28 -6.74 4.56 17.03
N ALA A 29 -5.49 4.98 17.21
CA ALA A 29 -4.81 5.83 16.25
C ALA A 29 -4.47 5.07 14.95
N ALA A 30 -4.02 3.81 15.03
CA ALA A 30 -3.86 2.96 13.84
C ALA A 30 -5.21 2.56 13.27
N ASP A 31 -6.22 2.34 14.12
CA ASP A 31 -7.56 1.95 13.71
C ASP A 31 -8.21 3.01 12.81
N ILE A 32 -8.18 4.29 13.20
CA ILE A 32 -8.70 5.41 12.39
C ILE A 32 -7.97 5.49 11.05
N LYS A 33 -6.64 5.31 11.04
CA LYS A 33 -5.84 5.40 9.81
C LYS A 33 -6.17 4.25 8.85
N ALA A 34 -6.38 3.05 9.37
CA ALA A 34 -6.80 1.90 8.58
C ALA A 34 -8.21 2.09 8.00
N ALA A 35 -9.15 2.60 8.80
CA ALA A 35 -10.50 2.93 8.33
C ALA A 35 -10.49 4.02 7.25
N ALA A 36 -9.75 5.11 7.48
CA ALA A 36 -9.59 6.20 6.51
C ALA A 36 -8.95 5.71 5.20
N ALA A 37 -7.94 4.84 5.28
CA ALA A 37 -7.34 4.21 4.10
C ALA A 37 -8.33 3.34 3.32
N ALA A 38 -9.35 2.77 3.97
CA ALA A 38 -10.43 2.05 3.31
C ALA A 38 -11.53 2.98 2.76
N GLY A 39 -11.44 4.31 2.97
CA GLY A 39 -12.49 5.27 2.61
C GLY A 39 -13.70 5.25 3.55
N VAL A 40 -13.51 4.78 4.79
CA VAL A 40 -14.55 4.58 5.80
C VAL A 40 -14.32 5.54 6.96
N LEU A 41 -15.41 6.14 7.47
CA LEU A 41 -15.36 6.96 8.66
C LEU A 41 -15.16 6.07 9.90
N GLY A 42 -14.07 6.28 10.63
CA GLY A 42 -13.82 5.63 11.90
C GLY A 42 -14.34 6.47 13.07
N GLU A 43 -15.40 6.02 13.73
CA GLU A 43 -15.83 6.53 15.03
C GLU A 43 -15.08 5.79 16.13
N ILE A 44 -14.74 6.47 17.24
CA ILE A 44 -13.95 5.85 18.31
C ILE A 44 -14.65 5.85 19.65
N VAL A 45 -14.38 4.79 20.43
CA VAL A 45 -14.71 4.68 21.85
C VAL A 45 -13.46 4.26 22.59
N VAL A 46 -13.00 5.13 23.49
CA VAL A 46 -11.78 4.91 24.26
C VAL A 46 -12.09 4.06 25.50
N THR A 47 -11.40 2.91 25.62
CA THR A 47 -11.53 1.98 26.74
C THR A 47 -10.38 2.11 27.75
N ALA A 48 -9.20 2.55 27.30
CA ALA A 48 -8.03 2.79 28.11
C ALA A 48 -7.14 3.86 27.48
N VAL A 49 -6.44 4.62 28.32
CA VAL A 49 -5.37 5.51 27.89
C VAL A 49 -4.04 4.82 28.16
N THR A 50 -3.14 4.77 27.17
CA THR A 50 -1.83 4.15 27.33
C THR A 50 -0.72 5.19 27.46
N PHE A 51 0.30 4.84 28.24
CA PHE A 51 1.58 5.55 28.30
C PHE A 51 2.58 4.71 27.51
N GLN A 52 2.69 4.96 26.21
CA GLN A 52 3.52 4.15 25.32
C GLN A 52 4.18 4.96 24.21
N SER A 53 5.28 4.43 23.70
CA SER A 53 6.02 4.92 22.55
C SER A 53 5.97 3.88 21.41
N SER A 54 6.63 4.18 20.29
CA SER A 54 6.81 3.22 19.20
C SER A 54 7.59 1.96 19.60
N GLY A 55 8.38 2.01 20.69
CA GLY A 55 9.26 0.91 21.12
C GLY A 55 8.87 0.23 22.45
N SER A 56 8.01 0.83 23.26
CA SER A 56 7.70 0.35 24.61
C SER A 56 6.32 0.78 25.09
N VAL A 57 5.73 -0.01 25.99
CA VAL A 57 4.54 0.37 26.77
C VAL A 57 4.97 0.48 28.23
N GLU A 58 4.81 1.66 28.83
CA GLU A 58 5.20 1.96 30.22
C GLU A 58 4.05 1.68 31.20
N GLY A 59 2.82 1.89 30.76
CA GLY A 59 1.63 1.65 31.56
C GLY A 59 0.34 2.03 30.83
N TRP A 60 -0.78 1.90 31.54
CA TRP A 60 -2.09 2.27 31.02
C TRP A 60 -3.06 2.57 32.18
N GLU A 61 -4.11 3.34 31.88
CA GLU A 61 -5.20 3.64 32.81
C GLU A 61 -6.55 3.28 32.18
N PRO A 62 -7.41 2.53 32.87
CA PRO A 62 -8.75 2.20 32.37
C PRO A 62 -9.63 3.45 32.31
N VAL A 63 -10.38 3.60 31.24
CA VAL A 63 -11.54 4.49 31.22
C VAL A 63 -12.68 3.79 31.95
N SER A 64 -13.34 4.50 32.87
CA SER A 64 -14.46 3.93 33.62
C SER A 64 -15.55 3.42 32.69
N THR A 65 -16.17 2.27 33.00
CA THR A 65 -17.27 1.67 32.23
C THR A 65 -18.36 2.69 31.90
N GLY A 66 -18.82 3.50 32.89
CA GLY A 66 -19.84 4.52 32.64
C GLY A 66 -19.42 5.64 31.67
N ALA A 67 -18.12 5.92 31.51
CA ALA A 67 -17.63 6.84 30.49
C ALA A 67 -17.54 6.16 29.11
N VAL A 68 -17.22 4.86 29.05
CA VAL A 68 -17.33 4.05 27.83
C VAL A 68 -18.77 4.05 27.33
N SER A 69 -19.76 3.80 28.21
CA SER A 69 -21.19 3.86 27.87
C SER A 69 -21.59 5.20 27.26
N ARG A 70 -21.18 6.30 27.87
CA ARG A 70 -21.54 7.64 27.38
C ARG A 70 -20.91 7.96 26.03
N GLN A 71 -19.72 7.43 25.73
CA GLN A 71 -19.10 7.56 24.41
C GLN A 71 -19.90 6.78 23.36
N ILE A 72 -20.23 5.51 23.64
CA ILE A 72 -21.06 4.66 22.77
C ILE A 72 -22.41 5.33 22.51
N GLU A 73 -23.10 5.78 23.56
CA GLU A 73 -24.39 6.45 23.43
C GLU A 73 -24.31 7.79 22.72
N ALA A 74 -23.15 8.45 22.70
CA ALA A 74 -22.98 9.70 21.95
C ALA A 74 -22.91 9.41 20.45
N VAL A 75 -22.04 8.49 20.02
CA VAL A 75 -21.85 8.17 18.59
C VAL A 75 -23.07 7.46 17.99
N LEU A 76 -23.73 6.57 18.75
CA LEU A 76 -24.95 5.90 18.26
C LEU A 76 -26.17 6.83 18.09
N ARG A 77 -26.11 8.09 18.54
CA ARG A 77 -27.15 9.10 18.21
C ARG A 77 -27.03 9.58 16.78
N ASP A 78 -25.83 9.52 16.19
CA ASP A 78 -25.60 9.92 14.81
C ASP A 78 -26.05 8.81 13.83
N GLY A 79 -26.11 7.57 14.29
CA GLY A 79 -26.69 6.42 13.57
C GLY A 79 -26.02 5.10 13.95
N PRO A 80 -26.53 3.96 13.45
CA PRO A 80 -25.84 2.69 13.60
C PRO A 80 -24.60 2.63 12.69
N PRO A 81 -23.47 2.10 13.17
CA PRO A 81 -22.30 1.86 12.31
C PRO A 81 -22.57 0.66 11.38
N GLY A 82 -21.83 0.61 10.26
CA GLY A 82 -21.83 -0.52 9.33
C GLY A 82 -21.01 -1.72 9.82
N ALA A 83 -20.06 -1.52 10.74
CA ALA A 83 -19.35 -2.59 11.44
C ALA A 83 -18.83 -2.10 12.81
N VAL A 84 -18.51 -3.03 13.70
CA VAL A 84 -17.82 -2.75 14.96
C VAL A 84 -16.47 -3.48 14.96
N LYS A 85 -15.42 -2.83 15.44
CA LYS A 85 -14.14 -3.48 15.78
C LYS A 85 -13.83 -3.25 17.23
N SER A 86 -13.40 -4.28 17.95
CA SER A 86 -12.79 -4.11 19.27
C SER A 86 -11.33 -4.52 19.29
N GLY A 87 -10.50 -3.77 20.00
CA GLY A 87 -9.13 -4.13 20.39
C GLY A 87 -9.02 -4.27 21.92
N MET A 88 -7.98 -3.67 22.51
CA MET A 88 -7.79 -3.64 23.97
C MET A 88 -9.03 -3.08 24.70
N LEU A 89 -9.65 -3.88 25.57
CA LEU A 89 -10.85 -3.47 26.33
C LEU A 89 -10.56 -3.03 27.78
N GLY A 90 -9.38 -3.37 28.31
CA GLY A 90 -8.92 -3.00 29.65
C GLY A 90 -9.58 -3.77 30.81
N SER A 91 -10.90 -3.99 30.78
CA SER A 91 -11.64 -4.65 31.86
C SER A 91 -12.77 -5.58 31.39
N ALA A 92 -13.12 -6.56 32.23
CA ALA A 92 -14.26 -7.45 32.00
C ALA A 92 -15.61 -6.71 31.98
N ALA A 93 -15.73 -5.61 32.74
CA ALA A 93 -16.93 -4.79 32.76
C ALA A 93 -17.19 -4.13 31.39
N VAL A 94 -16.15 -3.57 30.76
CA VAL A 94 -16.25 -2.99 29.41
C VAL A 94 -16.57 -4.06 28.37
N ALA A 95 -15.96 -5.25 28.46
CA ALA A 95 -16.29 -6.35 27.56
C ALA A 95 -17.76 -6.81 27.69
N SER A 96 -18.28 -6.86 28.92
CA SER A 96 -19.68 -7.18 29.19
C SER A 96 -20.63 -6.17 28.57
N GLU A 97 -20.29 -4.89 28.71
CA GLU A 97 -21.06 -3.80 28.14
C GLU A 97 -21.09 -3.86 26.60
N LEU A 98 -19.92 -4.07 25.97
CA LEU A 98 -19.83 -4.24 24.52
C LEU A 98 -20.64 -5.45 24.05
N ALA A 99 -20.56 -6.59 24.75
CA ALA A 99 -21.36 -7.76 24.42
C ALA A 99 -22.87 -7.48 24.53
N GLY A 100 -23.29 -6.72 25.56
CA GLY A 100 -24.66 -6.28 25.73
C GLY A 100 -25.14 -5.39 24.59
N LEU A 101 -24.32 -4.42 24.17
CA LEU A 101 -24.59 -3.55 23.03
C LEU A 101 -24.79 -4.36 21.73
N LEU A 102 -23.83 -5.24 21.43
CA LEU A 102 -23.84 -6.08 20.23
C LEU A 102 -25.10 -6.96 20.16
N ARG A 103 -25.52 -7.56 21.28
CA ARG A 103 -26.73 -8.40 21.31
C ARG A 103 -28.04 -7.63 21.18
N SER A 104 -28.13 -6.47 21.84
CA SER A 104 -29.42 -5.79 22.04
C SER A 104 -29.70 -4.71 21.01
N ARG A 105 -28.67 -4.00 20.53
CA ARG A 105 -28.82 -2.83 19.68
C ARG A 105 -28.17 -2.98 18.31
N LEU A 106 -27.14 -3.81 18.20
CA LEU A 106 -26.38 -4.00 16.96
C LEU A 106 -26.31 -5.49 16.51
N PRO A 107 -27.39 -6.30 16.60
CA PRO A 107 -27.32 -7.75 16.36
C PRO A 107 -26.97 -8.13 14.91
N GLU A 108 -27.31 -7.28 13.94
CA GLU A 108 -27.05 -7.50 12.51
C GLU A 108 -25.77 -6.80 12.03
N VAL A 109 -25.09 -6.05 12.91
CA VAL A 109 -23.88 -5.31 12.53
C VAL A 109 -22.67 -6.24 12.67
N PRO A 110 -21.87 -6.44 11.61
CA PRO A 110 -20.72 -7.31 11.66
C PRO A 110 -19.69 -6.81 12.70
N TYR A 111 -19.29 -7.72 13.59
CA TYR A 111 -18.32 -7.44 14.65
C TYR A 111 -16.99 -8.15 14.40
N VAL A 112 -15.91 -7.38 14.34
CA VAL A 112 -14.53 -7.87 14.26
C VAL A 112 -13.87 -7.80 15.64
N LEU A 113 -13.52 -8.95 16.18
CA LEU A 113 -12.83 -9.09 17.45
C LEU A 113 -11.32 -9.24 17.22
N ASP A 114 -10.53 -8.23 17.60
CA ASP A 114 -9.08 -8.34 17.82
C ASP A 114 -8.87 -8.58 19.32
N PRO A 115 -8.54 -9.81 19.78
CA PRO A 115 -8.60 -10.15 21.21
C PRO A 115 -7.65 -9.35 22.11
N VAL A 116 -6.54 -8.84 21.58
CA VAL A 116 -5.50 -8.03 22.24
C VAL A 116 -5.33 -8.39 23.72
N LEU A 117 -4.89 -9.62 23.97
CA LEU A 117 -4.69 -10.11 25.33
C LEU A 117 -3.33 -9.68 25.91
N VAL A 118 -2.33 -9.41 25.07
CA VAL A 118 -0.98 -9.01 25.52
C VAL A 118 -0.50 -7.83 24.66
N ALA A 119 0.29 -6.92 25.26
CA ALA A 119 0.90 -5.84 24.50
C ALA A 119 1.86 -6.36 23.43
N GLY A 120 1.87 -5.70 22.28
CA GLY A 120 2.86 -5.93 21.21
C GLY A 120 4.31 -5.71 21.66
N SER A 121 4.57 -5.07 22.80
CA SER A 121 5.93 -4.86 23.33
C SER A 121 6.21 -5.66 24.61
N GLY A 122 5.25 -6.50 25.04
CA GLY A 122 5.27 -7.23 26.31
C GLY A 122 4.52 -6.49 27.42
N GLY A 123 3.98 -7.23 28.40
CA GLY A 123 3.17 -6.69 29.50
C GLY A 123 1.66 -6.98 29.36
N SER A 124 0.97 -7.11 30.50
CA SER A 124 -0.48 -7.30 30.54
C SER A 124 -1.22 -6.00 30.25
N LEU A 125 -2.17 -6.04 29.33
CA LEU A 125 -3.06 -4.92 28.97
C LEU A 125 -4.48 -5.11 29.49
N HIS A 126 -4.65 -5.97 30.50
CA HIS A 126 -5.96 -6.28 31.05
C HIS A 126 -5.88 -6.64 32.52
N GLU A 127 -7.00 -6.42 33.21
CA GLU A 127 -7.28 -6.98 34.53
C GLU A 127 -7.60 -8.49 34.45
N GLY A 128 -7.34 -9.25 35.51
CA GLY A 128 -7.52 -10.70 35.54
C GLY A 128 -8.93 -11.17 35.12
N GLY A 129 -9.01 -12.32 34.45
CA GLY A 129 -10.28 -12.91 33.97
C GLY A 129 -10.71 -12.48 32.56
N MET A 130 -9.96 -11.57 31.91
CA MET A 130 -10.28 -11.10 30.56
C MET A 130 -10.34 -12.19 29.49
N PRO A 131 -9.41 -13.17 29.42
CA PRO A 131 -9.47 -14.20 28.38
C PRO A 131 -10.77 -15.02 28.39
N GLY A 132 -11.25 -15.39 29.58
CA GLY A 132 -12.51 -16.12 29.74
C GLY A 132 -13.72 -15.29 29.31
N MET A 133 -13.74 -14.00 29.68
CA MET A 133 -14.81 -13.09 29.29
C MET A 133 -14.85 -12.86 27.77
N VAL A 134 -13.69 -12.65 27.13
CA VAL A 134 -13.62 -12.52 25.67
C VAL A 134 -14.12 -13.80 24.99
N ARG A 135 -13.63 -14.96 25.44
CA ARG A 135 -14.02 -16.28 24.93
C ARG A 135 -15.52 -16.54 25.03
N ASP A 136 -16.12 -16.30 26.19
CA ASP A 136 -17.50 -16.72 26.47
C ASP A 136 -18.55 -15.68 26.03
N ALA A 137 -18.19 -14.38 26.01
CA ALA A 137 -19.14 -13.31 25.74
C ALA A 137 -18.99 -12.65 24.36
N LEU A 138 -17.76 -12.54 23.82
CA LEU A 138 -17.48 -11.76 22.61
C LEU A 138 -17.20 -12.64 21.38
N VAL A 139 -16.45 -13.75 21.52
CA VAL A 139 -16.20 -14.67 20.40
C VAL A 139 -17.51 -15.14 19.73
N PRO A 140 -18.57 -15.54 20.47
CA PRO A 140 -19.83 -15.99 19.86
C PRO A 140 -20.60 -14.90 19.11
N LEU A 141 -20.23 -13.62 19.29
CA LEU A 141 -20.86 -12.48 18.62
C LEU A 141 -20.06 -12.01 17.42
N SER A 142 -18.82 -12.51 17.25
CA SER A 142 -17.91 -12.01 16.22
C SER A 142 -18.25 -12.58 14.85
N ALA A 143 -18.43 -11.69 13.86
CA ALA A 143 -18.42 -12.06 12.45
C ALA A 143 -17.03 -12.54 12.02
N LEU A 144 -15.98 -11.98 12.63
CA LEU A 144 -14.60 -12.41 12.45
C LEU A 144 -13.80 -12.23 13.75
N CYS A 145 -13.12 -13.29 14.19
CA CYS A 145 -12.13 -13.22 15.26
C CYS A 145 -10.71 -13.29 14.67
N THR A 146 -9.82 -12.38 15.05
CA THR A 146 -8.47 -12.24 14.44
C THR A 146 -7.33 -12.47 15.44
N PRO A 147 -7.21 -13.62 16.12
CA PRO A 147 -6.14 -13.84 17.10
C PRO A 147 -4.78 -14.04 16.43
N ASN A 148 -3.70 -13.63 17.11
CA ASN A 148 -2.37 -14.16 16.85
C ASN A 148 -2.19 -15.57 17.46
N LEU A 149 -1.01 -16.19 17.29
CA LEU A 149 -0.75 -17.53 17.82
C LEU A 149 -0.97 -17.64 19.34
N ASP A 150 -0.41 -16.73 20.14
CA ASP A 150 -0.53 -16.75 21.61
C ASP A 150 -1.96 -16.49 22.07
N GLU A 151 -2.66 -15.58 21.39
CA GLU A 151 -4.09 -15.30 21.64
C GLU A 151 -4.96 -16.50 21.28
N ALA A 152 -4.63 -17.21 20.19
CA ALA A 152 -5.33 -18.43 19.81
C ALA A 152 -5.09 -19.53 20.85
N GLU A 153 -3.87 -19.68 21.39
CA GLU A 153 -3.59 -20.60 22.50
C GLU A 153 -4.44 -20.23 23.73
N ALA A 154 -4.49 -18.94 24.09
CA ALA A 154 -5.24 -18.47 25.25
C ALA A 154 -6.77 -18.65 25.12
N LEU A 155 -7.32 -18.44 23.93
CA LEU A 155 -8.75 -18.60 23.68
C LEU A 155 -9.16 -20.08 23.62
N THR A 156 -8.39 -20.90 22.92
CA THR A 156 -8.77 -22.29 22.59
C THR A 156 -8.27 -23.32 23.60
N GLY A 157 -7.21 -23.00 24.35
CA GLY A 157 -6.46 -23.95 25.18
C GLY A 157 -5.57 -24.92 24.38
N LEU A 158 -5.50 -24.78 23.06
CA LEU A 158 -4.66 -25.59 22.19
C LEU A 158 -3.25 -24.99 22.11
N ARG A 159 -2.22 -25.82 21.95
CA ARG A 159 -0.89 -25.35 21.53
C ARG A 159 -0.93 -25.05 20.03
N VAL A 160 -0.46 -23.87 19.62
CA VAL A 160 -0.50 -23.38 18.23
C VAL A 160 0.91 -22.99 17.79
N ARG A 161 1.55 -23.84 16.98
CA ARG A 161 2.98 -23.73 16.62
C ARG A 161 3.28 -23.98 15.15
N ASP A 162 2.34 -24.55 14.42
CA ASP A 162 2.48 -24.98 13.04
C ASP A 162 1.16 -24.79 12.27
N ARG A 163 1.19 -25.07 10.98
CA ARG A 163 0.02 -24.90 10.11
C ARG A 163 -1.18 -25.72 10.56
N GLU A 164 -0.97 -26.99 10.89
CA GLU A 164 -2.05 -27.89 11.31
C GLU A 164 -2.72 -27.41 12.61
N SER A 165 -1.93 -27.00 13.60
CA SER A 165 -2.44 -26.47 14.86
C SER A 165 -3.15 -25.12 14.69
N MET A 166 -2.75 -24.28 13.73
CA MET A 166 -3.51 -23.07 13.35
C MET A 166 -4.88 -23.41 12.78
N GLU A 167 -4.97 -24.41 11.90
CA GLU A 167 -6.25 -24.86 11.33
C GLU A 167 -7.19 -25.37 12.43
N ARG A 168 -6.67 -26.19 13.36
CA ARG A 168 -7.42 -26.67 14.53
C ARG A 168 -7.86 -25.54 15.44
N ALA A 169 -7.01 -24.54 15.67
CA ALA A 169 -7.36 -23.37 16.47
C ALA A 169 -8.46 -22.54 15.81
N ALA A 170 -8.38 -22.31 14.50
CA ALA A 170 -9.42 -21.61 13.75
C ALA A 170 -10.76 -22.36 13.83
N ALA A 171 -10.75 -23.69 13.63
CA ALA A 171 -11.93 -24.53 13.79
C ALA A 171 -12.54 -24.42 15.18
N ARG A 172 -11.69 -24.47 16.23
CA ARG A 172 -12.16 -24.34 17.61
C ARG A 172 -12.80 -22.98 17.91
N ILE A 173 -12.28 -21.90 17.34
CA ILE A 173 -12.85 -20.55 17.51
C ILE A 173 -14.20 -20.45 16.80
N VAL A 174 -14.35 -21.06 15.62
CA VAL A 174 -15.64 -21.14 14.92
C VAL A 174 -16.64 -22.00 15.70
N GLU A 175 -16.22 -23.14 16.28
CA GLU A 175 -17.05 -23.96 17.18
C GLU A 175 -17.51 -23.20 18.43
N MET A 176 -16.73 -22.22 18.90
CA MET A 176 -17.11 -21.34 20.00
C MET A 176 -18.19 -20.31 19.60
N GLY A 177 -18.55 -20.23 18.32
CA GLY A 177 -19.64 -19.39 17.81
C GLY A 177 -19.19 -18.21 16.96
N ALA A 178 -17.88 -18.03 16.69
CA ALA A 178 -17.45 -17.01 15.74
C ALA A 178 -17.91 -17.38 14.31
N GLY A 179 -18.36 -16.39 13.54
CA GLY A 179 -18.74 -16.60 12.14
C GLY A 179 -17.55 -16.97 11.24
N ALA A 180 -16.37 -16.46 11.58
CA ALA A 180 -15.10 -16.79 10.93
C ALA A 180 -13.93 -16.57 11.90
N ALA A 181 -12.79 -17.20 11.61
CA ALA A 181 -11.55 -17.02 12.36
C ALA A 181 -10.35 -16.82 11.43
N LEU A 182 -9.59 -15.74 11.65
CA LEU A 182 -8.32 -15.46 10.99
C LEU A 182 -7.18 -15.61 12.00
N VAL A 183 -6.51 -16.76 11.99
CA VAL A 183 -5.36 -17.00 12.87
C VAL A 183 -4.10 -16.43 12.21
N LYS A 184 -3.54 -15.40 12.83
CA LYS A 184 -2.38 -14.65 12.31
C LYS A 184 -1.08 -15.36 12.65
N GLY A 185 -0.31 -15.78 11.64
CA GLY A 185 0.90 -16.59 11.79
C GLY A 185 2.20 -15.82 11.61
N GLY A 186 2.21 -14.50 11.78
CA GLY A 186 3.43 -13.67 11.68
C GLY A 186 4.61 -14.11 12.55
N HIS A 187 4.33 -14.84 13.65
CA HIS A 187 5.31 -15.39 14.58
C HIS A 187 5.71 -16.86 14.30
N LEU A 188 5.21 -17.48 13.23
CA LEU A 188 5.66 -18.80 12.81
C LEU A 188 7.16 -18.80 12.48
N GLU A 189 7.83 -19.93 12.72
CA GLU A 189 9.16 -20.16 12.14
C GLU A 189 9.06 -20.29 10.61
N GLY A 190 10.04 -19.75 9.88
CA GLY A 190 9.99 -19.69 8.41
C GLY A 190 9.13 -18.53 7.90
N GLU A 191 8.62 -18.61 6.66
CA GLU A 191 7.81 -17.53 6.07
C GLU A 191 6.45 -17.39 6.79
N PRO A 192 6.01 -16.15 7.07
CA PRO A 192 4.75 -15.93 7.77
C PRO A 192 3.56 -16.27 6.87
N ALA A 193 2.54 -16.90 7.43
CA ALA A 193 1.30 -17.21 6.73
C ALA A 193 0.11 -17.05 7.69
N ASP A 194 -0.99 -16.52 7.18
CA ASP A 194 -2.24 -16.37 7.95
C ASP A 194 -3.27 -17.39 7.45
N PHE A 195 -4.09 -17.94 8.35
CA PHE A 195 -5.11 -18.91 7.99
C PHE A 195 -6.51 -18.39 8.33
N LEU A 196 -7.37 -18.31 7.32
CA LEU A 196 -8.78 -17.95 7.45
C LEU A 196 -9.65 -19.20 7.35
N LEU A 197 -10.53 -19.40 8.33
CA LEU A 197 -11.66 -20.32 8.24
C LEU A 197 -12.96 -19.51 8.18
N ALA A 198 -13.66 -19.57 7.05
CA ALA A 198 -14.93 -18.88 6.84
C ALA A 198 -15.88 -19.77 6.03
N GLY A 199 -17.15 -19.87 6.43
CA GLY A 199 -18.15 -20.68 5.72
C GLY A 199 -17.77 -22.15 5.54
N GLY A 200 -17.02 -22.72 6.49
CA GLY A 200 -16.51 -24.10 6.43
C GLY A 200 -15.33 -24.32 5.47
N ARG A 201 -14.79 -23.26 4.84
CA ARG A 201 -13.65 -23.34 3.93
C ARG A 201 -12.43 -22.67 4.53
N GLY A 202 -11.31 -23.39 4.50
CA GLY A 202 -10.00 -22.89 4.92
C GLY A 202 -9.25 -22.25 3.76
N ARG A 203 -8.61 -21.10 3.99
CA ARG A 203 -7.75 -20.42 3.02
C ARG A 203 -6.47 -19.94 3.69
N TRP A 204 -5.34 -20.28 3.07
CA TRP A 204 -4.02 -19.80 3.46
C TRP A 204 -3.68 -18.51 2.71
N PHE A 205 -3.12 -17.54 3.43
CA PHE A 205 -2.57 -16.31 2.89
C PHE A 205 -1.07 -16.25 3.16
N GLU A 206 -0.28 -16.59 2.14
CA GLU A 206 1.18 -16.56 2.22
C GLU A 206 1.69 -15.11 2.30
N GLY A 207 2.65 -14.86 3.19
CA GLY A 207 3.27 -13.55 3.43
C GLY A 207 4.79 -13.59 3.30
N ARG A 208 5.41 -12.43 3.50
CA ARG A 208 6.88 -12.27 3.61
C ARG A 208 7.19 -11.24 4.68
N ARG A 209 8.32 -11.36 5.37
CA ARG A 209 8.78 -10.34 6.32
C ARG A 209 9.40 -9.16 5.57
N THR A 210 8.77 -7.99 5.66
CA THR A 210 9.22 -6.76 4.97
C THR A 210 10.00 -5.80 5.87
N CYS A 211 9.93 -5.99 7.18
CA CYS A 211 10.56 -5.12 8.18
C CYS A 211 11.54 -5.95 9.03
N PRO A 212 12.78 -5.48 9.27
CA PRO A 212 13.67 -6.08 10.25
C PRO A 212 13.11 -5.84 11.65
N GLY A 213 12.81 -6.94 12.36
CA GLY A 213 12.26 -6.90 13.72
C GLY A 213 10.74 -6.73 13.78
N LYS A 214 10.26 -6.30 14.95
CA LYS A 214 8.82 -6.17 15.22
C LYS A 214 8.29 -4.87 14.62
N LEU A 215 7.14 -4.97 13.95
CA LEU A 215 6.38 -3.82 13.45
C LEU A 215 5.19 -3.59 14.39
N HIS A 216 5.14 -2.42 15.02
CA HIS A 216 4.09 -2.07 15.97
C HIS A 216 2.73 -1.92 15.27
N GLY A 217 1.64 -2.41 15.88
CA GLY A 217 0.27 -2.16 15.39
C GLY A 217 -0.22 -2.97 14.17
N THR A 218 0.54 -3.95 13.65
CA THR A 218 0.09 -4.76 12.49
C THR A 218 -1.22 -5.49 12.71
N GLY A 219 -1.44 -6.04 13.90
CA GLY A 219 -2.69 -6.72 14.28
C GLY A 219 -3.90 -5.77 14.26
N CYS A 220 -3.78 -4.63 14.94
CA CYS A 220 -4.83 -3.62 14.98
C CYS A 220 -5.15 -3.10 13.57
N THR A 221 -4.12 -2.88 12.76
CA THR A 221 -4.24 -2.45 11.36
C THR A 221 -5.08 -3.42 10.54
N LEU A 222 -4.77 -4.71 10.61
CA LEU A 222 -5.47 -5.74 9.85
C LEU A 222 -6.93 -5.87 10.26
N ALA A 223 -7.19 -5.93 11.57
CA ALA A 223 -8.54 -6.04 12.11
C ALA A 223 -9.39 -4.82 11.73
N SER A 224 -8.84 -3.61 11.85
CA SER A 224 -9.55 -2.37 11.57
C SER A 224 -9.78 -2.13 10.09
N ALA A 225 -8.82 -2.46 9.23
CA ALA A 225 -9.02 -2.45 7.78
C ALA A 225 -10.12 -3.45 7.37
N THR A 226 -10.12 -4.65 7.99
CA THR A 226 -11.13 -5.67 7.69
C THR A 226 -12.52 -5.21 8.13
N ALA A 227 -12.65 -4.67 9.34
CA ALA A 227 -13.91 -4.11 9.84
C ALA A 227 -14.43 -2.96 8.96
N ALA A 228 -13.54 -2.08 8.49
CA ALA A 228 -13.89 -1.02 7.57
C ALA A 228 -14.41 -1.58 6.23
N ARG A 229 -13.77 -2.59 5.65
CA ARG A 229 -14.25 -3.25 4.42
C ARG A 229 -15.61 -3.93 4.63
N LEU A 230 -15.83 -4.57 5.78
CA LEU A 230 -17.15 -5.12 6.15
C LEU A 230 -18.21 -4.02 6.28
N ALA A 231 -17.88 -2.88 6.90
CA ALA A 231 -18.79 -1.73 6.98
C ALA A 231 -19.17 -1.18 5.60
N ALA A 232 -18.25 -1.30 4.62
CA ALA A 232 -18.48 -0.95 3.22
C ALA A 232 -19.21 -2.04 2.42
N GLY A 233 -19.66 -3.13 3.05
CA GLY A 233 -20.46 -4.18 2.44
C GLY A 233 -19.67 -5.32 1.79
N ALA A 234 -18.35 -5.39 1.97
CA ALA A 234 -17.55 -6.51 1.47
C ALA A 234 -17.84 -7.82 2.23
N GLY A 235 -17.69 -8.97 1.57
CA GLY A 235 -17.72 -10.27 2.23
C GLY A 235 -16.45 -10.53 3.07
N VAL A 236 -16.51 -11.43 4.05
CA VAL A 236 -15.39 -11.69 4.98
C VAL A 236 -14.09 -12.08 4.25
N GLU A 237 -14.14 -13.00 3.29
CA GLU A 237 -12.96 -13.44 2.54
C GLU A 237 -12.31 -12.27 1.78
N GLU A 238 -13.12 -11.46 1.08
CA GLU A 238 -12.67 -10.29 0.32
C GLU A 238 -12.12 -9.18 1.24
N ALA A 239 -12.80 -8.94 2.37
CA ALA A 239 -12.40 -7.96 3.37
C ALA A 239 -11.03 -8.31 3.97
N VAL A 240 -10.80 -9.58 4.32
CA VAL A 240 -9.51 -10.07 4.82
C VAL A 240 -8.42 -9.96 3.76
N GLU A 241 -8.69 -10.41 2.53
CA GLU A 241 -7.70 -10.39 1.45
C GLU A 241 -7.24 -8.96 1.11
N SER A 242 -8.19 -8.04 0.90
CA SER A 242 -7.89 -6.63 0.62
C SER A 242 -7.17 -5.95 1.80
N SER A 243 -7.49 -6.33 3.03
CA SER A 243 -6.85 -5.78 4.24
C SER A 243 -5.44 -6.31 4.46
N LEU A 244 -5.17 -7.58 4.14
CA LEU A 244 -3.82 -8.14 4.12
C LEU A 244 -2.96 -7.46 3.07
N HIS A 245 -3.54 -7.16 1.89
CA HIS A 245 -2.86 -6.40 0.87
C HIS A 245 -2.48 -4.99 1.37
N TYR A 246 -3.43 -4.27 1.96
CA TYR A 246 -3.16 -2.97 2.58
C TYR A 246 -2.08 -3.05 3.67
N LEU A 247 -2.17 -4.03 4.57
CA LEU A 247 -1.18 -4.23 5.63
C LEU A 247 0.22 -4.44 5.06
N ARG A 248 0.38 -5.26 4.01
CA ARG A 248 1.67 -5.50 3.36
C ARG A 248 2.27 -4.23 2.79
N GLN A 249 1.44 -3.39 2.16
CA GLN A 249 1.91 -2.09 1.68
C GLN A 249 2.31 -1.16 2.83
N ALA A 250 1.52 -1.11 3.91
CA ALA A 250 1.84 -0.30 5.09
C ALA A 250 3.11 -0.80 5.80
N ALA A 251 3.32 -2.11 5.83
CA ALA A 251 4.49 -2.75 6.40
C ALA A 251 5.75 -2.61 5.53
N ALA A 252 5.60 -2.51 4.21
CA ALA A 252 6.71 -2.19 3.30
C ALA A 252 7.10 -0.70 3.38
N GLY A 253 6.12 0.18 3.57
CA GLY A 253 6.33 1.62 3.79
C GLY A 253 6.57 2.01 5.24
N TYR A 254 7.01 1.07 6.10
CA TYR A 254 7.28 1.37 7.50
C TYR A 254 8.35 2.45 7.67
N PHE A 255 8.34 3.14 8.79
CA PHE A 255 9.39 4.08 9.17
C PHE A 255 9.80 3.88 10.62
N ILE A 256 11.03 4.31 10.93
CA ILE A 256 11.59 4.21 12.27
C ILE A 256 11.30 5.52 13.00
N ARG A 257 10.75 5.43 14.21
CA ARG A 257 10.64 6.57 15.12
C ARG A 257 11.15 6.16 16.49
N GLY A 258 12.16 6.85 17.00
CA GLY A 258 12.83 6.44 18.23
C GLY A 258 13.41 5.03 18.10
N ALA A 259 12.99 4.12 18.99
CA ALA A 259 13.47 2.74 19.04
C ALA A 259 12.55 1.71 18.34
N GLY A 260 11.46 2.15 17.69
CA GLY A 260 10.43 1.24 17.16
C GLY A 260 10.06 1.50 15.70
N ASN A 261 9.61 0.44 15.04
CA ASN A 261 9.09 0.48 13.67
C ASN A 261 7.58 0.76 13.70
N VAL A 262 7.13 1.70 12.87
CA VAL A 262 5.72 2.11 12.76
C VAL A 262 5.22 1.90 11.31
N PRO A 263 4.00 1.37 11.09
CA PRO A 263 3.48 1.15 9.75
C PRO A 263 3.23 2.47 9.01
N GLY A 264 3.54 2.48 7.71
CA GLY A 264 3.27 3.58 6.79
C GLY A 264 1.82 3.58 6.32
N HIS A 265 0.87 3.90 7.22
CA HIS A 265 -0.57 3.96 6.92
C HIS A 265 -0.96 4.99 5.88
N PHE A 266 -0.17 6.05 5.78
CA PHE A 266 -0.43 7.18 4.92
C PHE A 266 0.32 7.02 3.60
N PRO A 267 -0.09 7.74 2.53
CA PRO A 267 0.83 8.08 1.47
C PRO A 267 2.10 8.70 2.10
N PRO A 268 3.26 8.65 1.45
CA PRO A 268 4.41 9.47 1.84
C PRO A 268 4.00 10.95 1.75
N ALA A 269 3.36 11.44 2.81
CA ALA A 269 2.78 12.74 2.94
C ALA A 269 3.53 13.44 4.07
N GLY A 270 4.30 14.44 3.67
CA GLY A 270 5.25 15.18 4.47
C GLY A 270 6.10 16.03 3.51
N PRO A 271 6.83 17.04 4.00
CA PRO A 271 7.78 17.75 3.14
C PRO A 271 8.70 16.70 2.51
N ARG A 272 8.72 16.66 1.17
CA ARG A 272 9.68 15.81 0.45
C ARG A 272 11.07 16.19 0.95
N SER A 273 11.98 15.22 1.03
CA SER A 273 13.40 15.58 0.99
C SER A 273 13.58 16.52 -0.22
N GLY A 274 14.43 17.54 -0.13
CA GLY A 274 14.59 18.52 -1.21
C GLY A 274 15.03 17.92 -2.56
N ARG A 275 15.26 16.61 -2.63
CA ARG A 275 15.61 15.85 -3.83
C ARG A 275 14.35 15.24 -4.43
N LEU A 276 14.03 15.63 -5.66
CA LEU A 276 12.98 15.00 -6.44
C LEU A 276 13.36 13.55 -6.75
N ASP A 277 12.41 12.63 -6.54
CA ASP A 277 12.54 11.25 -6.95
C ASP A 277 11.86 11.07 -8.32
N ALA A 278 12.67 11.04 -9.38
CA ALA A 278 12.19 10.83 -10.75
C ALA A 278 11.54 9.45 -10.95
N THR A 279 11.77 8.49 -10.03
CA THR A 279 11.19 7.15 -10.10
C THR A 279 9.77 7.08 -9.53
N ALA A 280 9.35 8.11 -8.77
CA ALA A 280 8.07 8.12 -8.07
C ALA A 280 6.85 8.05 -9.01
N PHE A 281 6.98 8.55 -10.25
CA PHE A 281 5.92 8.44 -11.27
C PHE A 281 5.56 6.98 -11.59
N TYR A 282 6.53 6.09 -11.46
CA TYR A 282 6.43 4.69 -11.85
C TYR A 282 6.06 3.75 -10.70
N SER A 283 6.08 4.28 -9.49
CA SER A 283 5.61 3.59 -8.31
C SER A 283 4.13 3.28 -8.46
N LEU A 284 3.76 2.04 -8.15
CA LEU A 284 2.35 1.63 -8.17
C LEU A 284 1.57 2.52 -7.19
N PRO A 285 0.47 3.16 -7.62
CA PRO A 285 -0.29 4.02 -6.73
C PRO A 285 -0.84 3.17 -5.59
N ARG A 286 -0.46 3.50 -4.36
CA ARG A 286 -0.99 2.85 -3.14
C ARG A 286 -2.41 3.29 -2.80
N PHE A 287 -2.80 4.47 -3.27
CA PHE A 287 -4.07 5.11 -2.98
C PHE A 287 -4.68 5.68 -4.25
N CYS A 288 -6.01 5.68 -4.32
CA CYS A 288 -6.76 6.25 -5.42
C CYS A 288 -6.56 7.76 -5.47
N SER A 289 -6.11 8.29 -6.60
CA SER A 289 -5.94 9.73 -6.82
C SER A 289 -7.25 10.53 -6.78
N ARG A 290 -8.41 9.87 -6.85
CA ARG A 290 -9.73 10.53 -6.76
C ARG A 290 -10.31 10.53 -5.35
N CYS A 291 -10.34 9.38 -4.66
CA CYS A 291 -11.03 9.26 -3.37
C CYS A 291 -10.11 8.91 -2.20
N GLY A 292 -8.81 8.71 -2.42
CA GLY A 292 -7.85 8.38 -1.35
C GLY A 292 -7.93 6.95 -0.82
N THR A 293 -8.88 6.11 -1.27
CA THR A 293 -8.97 4.70 -0.87
C THR A 293 -7.74 3.92 -1.32
N SER A 294 -7.20 3.08 -0.44
CA SER A 294 -6.07 2.20 -0.76
C SER A 294 -6.43 1.26 -1.91
N LEU A 295 -5.52 1.18 -2.88
CA LEU A 295 -5.68 0.31 -4.04
C LEU A 295 -5.13 -1.08 -3.71
N VAL A 296 -5.88 -2.12 -4.12
CA VAL A 296 -5.39 -3.49 -4.13
C VAL A 296 -4.65 -3.69 -5.46
N VAL A 297 -3.32 -3.77 -5.39
CA VAL A 297 -2.44 -3.81 -6.56
C VAL A 297 -1.87 -5.22 -6.71
N GLU A 298 -2.51 -6.05 -7.52
CA GLU A 298 -2.00 -7.39 -7.83
C GLU A 298 -0.88 -7.33 -8.88
N SER A 299 0.10 -8.23 -8.74
CA SER A 299 1.17 -8.39 -9.72
C SER A 299 0.61 -8.89 -11.05
N GLY A 300 1.07 -8.32 -12.17
CA GLY A 300 0.68 -8.74 -13.52
C GLY A 300 -0.61 -8.12 -14.08
N VAL A 301 -1.36 -7.35 -13.27
CA VAL A 301 -2.57 -6.65 -13.74
C VAL A 301 -2.19 -5.31 -14.39
N ARG A 302 -2.77 -4.98 -15.55
CA ARG A 302 -2.43 -3.75 -16.31
C ARG A 302 -3.15 -2.50 -15.79
N HIS A 303 -4.38 -2.67 -15.28
CA HIS A 303 -5.22 -1.57 -14.81
C HIS A 303 -5.90 -1.93 -13.48
N TYR A 304 -6.04 -0.96 -12.58
CA TYR A 304 -6.55 -1.20 -11.22
C TYR A 304 -7.83 -0.39 -10.98
N PRO A 305 -9.00 -1.02 -10.87
CA PRO A 305 -10.20 -0.31 -10.45
C PRO A 305 -10.11 0.01 -8.96
N CYS A 306 -10.40 1.25 -8.59
CA CYS A 306 -10.55 1.62 -7.19
C CYS A 306 -11.78 0.90 -6.60
N PRO A 307 -11.63 0.17 -5.47
CA PRO A 307 -12.72 -0.61 -4.90
C PRO A 307 -13.83 0.23 -4.25
N ALA A 308 -13.61 1.55 -4.11
CA ALA A 308 -14.61 2.47 -3.57
C ALA A 308 -15.31 3.28 -4.67
N CYS A 309 -14.57 3.99 -5.52
CA CYS A 309 -15.16 4.89 -6.51
C CYS A 309 -15.17 4.37 -7.95
N GLY A 310 -14.63 3.16 -8.18
CA GLY A 310 -14.57 2.55 -9.51
C GLY A 310 -13.60 3.20 -10.50
N LEU A 311 -12.82 4.21 -10.09
CA LEU A 311 -11.81 4.83 -10.96
C LEU A 311 -10.81 3.78 -11.44
N LEU A 312 -10.68 3.63 -12.75
CA LEU A 312 -9.69 2.75 -13.35
C LEU A 312 -8.34 3.47 -13.45
N HIS A 313 -7.35 2.98 -12.71
CA HIS A 313 -5.97 3.46 -12.77
C HIS A 313 -5.22 2.73 -13.88
N TYR A 314 -4.83 3.48 -14.92
CA TYR A 314 -4.06 2.95 -16.03
C TYR A 314 -2.56 3.01 -15.75
N ARG A 315 -1.84 1.91 -16.03
CA ARG A 315 -0.37 1.94 -16.19
C ARG A 315 -0.03 2.13 -17.66
N ASN A 316 -0.16 3.37 -18.12
CA ASN A 316 0.22 3.71 -19.49
C ASN A 316 1.73 3.89 -19.59
N PRO A 317 2.35 3.51 -20.72
CA PRO A 317 3.73 3.85 -20.96
C PRO A 317 3.89 5.37 -21.07
N LEU A 318 5.01 5.89 -20.58
CA LEU A 318 5.32 7.31 -20.72
C LEU A 318 5.75 7.65 -22.15
N PRO A 319 5.27 8.77 -22.73
CA PRO A 319 5.79 9.27 -23.99
C PRO A 319 7.16 9.92 -23.80
N ALA A 320 8.11 9.50 -24.62
CA ALA A 320 9.45 10.05 -24.69
C ALA A 320 9.92 10.07 -26.15
N VAL A 321 11.01 10.78 -26.39
CA VAL A 321 11.61 10.92 -27.71
C VAL A 321 13.05 10.46 -27.65
N THR A 322 13.54 9.88 -28.74
CA THR A 322 14.97 9.65 -28.93
C THR A 322 15.40 10.12 -30.31
N VAL A 323 16.59 10.70 -30.39
CA VAL A 323 17.10 11.36 -31.59
C VAL A 323 18.25 10.57 -32.19
N ALA A 324 18.04 10.08 -33.40
CA ALA A 324 19.08 9.51 -34.24
C ALA A 324 19.78 10.63 -35.03
N ALA A 325 20.94 11.05 -34.54
CA ALA A 325 21.84 11.96 -35.23
C ALA A 325 22.91 11.14 -35.98
N VAL A 326 22.83 11.09 -37.31
CA VAL A 326 23.74 10.29 -38.16
C VAL A 326 24.51 11.19 -39.13
N ARG A 327 25.83 11.02 -39.20
CA ARG A 327 26.73 11.73 -40.12
C ARG A 327 27.84 10.80 -40.59
N ASP A 328 28.07 10.73 -41.90
CA ASP A 328 29.15 9.96 -42.52
C ASP A 328 29.24 8.49 -42.06
N GLY A 329 28.09 7.81 -41.95
CA GLY A 329 28.00 6.41 -41.51
C GLY A 329 28.23 6.20 -40.00
N ARG A 330 28.30 7.28 -39.22
CA ARG A 330 28.44 7.27 -37.77
C ARG A 330 27.21 7.83 -37.09
N ILE A 331 26.95 7.36 -35.88
CA ILE A 331 25.85 7.81 -35.03
C ILE A 331 26.39 8.46 -33.76
N LEU A 332 25.74 9.53 -33.33
CA LEU A 332 26.08 10.22 -32.09
C LEU A 332 25.44 9.49 -30.90
N LEU A 333 26.24 9.17 -29.89
CA LEU A 333 25.78 8.62 -28.62
C LEU A 333 26.29 9.47 -27.46
N VAL A 334 25.48 9.56 -26.41
CA VAL A 334 25.84 10.19 -25.13
C VAL A 334 26.12 9.11 -24.09
N GLU A 335 27.14 9.30 -23.26
CA GLU A 335 27.40 8.46 -22.09
C GLU A 335 26.62 9.01 -20.89
N ARG A 336 25.83 8.17 -20.21
CA ARG A 336 24.92 8.62 -19.14
C ARG A 336 25.64 8.93 -17.83
N ALA A 337 25.44 10.14 -17.28
CA ALA A 337 25.95 10.52 -15.95
C ALA A 337 25.07 10.05 -14.78
N CYS A 338 23.83 9.63 -15.06
CA CYS A 338 22.81 9.25 -14.07
C CYS A 338 22.23 7.84 -14.29
N SER A 339 21.62 7.25 -13.25
CA SER A 339 20.87 5.98 -13.36
C SER A 339 19.56 6.18 -14.13
N PRO A 340 19.04 5.16 -14.85
CA PRO A 340 19.58 3.80 -15.01
C PRO A 340 20.76 3.82 -15.98
N GLY A 341 21.61 2.79 -15.95
CA GLY A 341 22.66 2.64 -16.97
C GLY A 341 23.75 3.73 -16.94
N LYS A 342 24.05 4.29 -15.76
CA LYS A 342 25.17 5.22 -15.57
C LYS A 342 26.47 4.61 -16.13
N GLY A 343 27.18 5.36 -16.97
CA GLY A 343 28.41 4.91 -17.66
C GLY A 343 28.17 4.05 -18.90
N LEU A 344 26.92 3.85 -19.31
CA LEU A 344 26.56 3.22 -20.59
C LEU A 344 26.12 4.29 -21.60
N HIS A 345 26.12 3.91 -22.88
CA HIS A 345 25.80 4.84 -23.97
C HIS A 345 24.32 4.76 -24.38
N CYS A 346 23.73 5.89 -24.78
CA CYS A 346 22.41 5.93 -25.36
C CYS A 346 22.32 6.97 -26.49
N LEU A 347 21.26 6.86 -27.29
CA LEU A 347 20.84 7.96 -28.15
C LEU A 347 20.36 9.11 -27.27
N PRO A 348 20.59 10.37 -27.65
CA PRO A 348 20.06 11.51 -26.92
C PRO A 348 18.53 11.53 -26.93
N GLY A 349 17.91 12.00 -25.86
CA GLY A 349 16.46 12.05 -25.77
C GLY A 349 15.90 11.99 -24.35
N GLY A 350 14.71 12.53 -24.18
CA GLY A 350 14.03 12.61 -22.89
C GLY A 350 12.50 12.55 -23.01
N PHE A 351 11.83 12.94 -21.92
CA PHE A 351 10.38 12.84 -21.79
C PHE A 351 9.68 14.01 -22.48
N LEU A 352 8.51 13.72 -23.05
CA LEU A 352 7.67 14.76 -23.66
C LEU A 352 7.02 15.63 -22.57
N GLU A 353 7.18 16.95 -22.66
CA GLU A 353 6.53 17.87 -21.72
C GLU A 353 5.07 18.18 -22.11
N LEU A 354 4.30 18.71 -21.15
CA LEU A 354 2.89 19.01 -21.36
C LEU A 354 2.72 20.14 -22.41
N GLY A 355 2.08 19.80 -23.54
CA GLY A 355 1.84 20.74 -24.64
C GLY A 355 2.96 20.80 -25.68
N GLU A 356 4.03 20.01 -25.50
CA GLU A 356 5.15 19.92 -26.43
C GLU A 356 4.83 18.95 -27.59
N THR A 357 5.33 19.25 -28.79
CA THR A 357 5.27 18.32 -29.93
C THR A 357 6.47 17.35 -29.89
N VAL A 358 6.36 16.22 -30.58
CA VAL A 358 7.47 15.25 -30.65
C VAL A 358 8.71 15.87 -31.29
N GLU A 359 8.52 16.73 -32.29
CA GLU A 359 9.57 17.47 -32.99
C GLU A 359 10.25 18.50 -32.09
N ASP A 360 9.47 19.26 -31.32
CA ASP A 360 10.00 20.26 -30.38
C ASP A 360 10.80 19.59 -29.26
N CYS A 361 10.29 18.47 -28.71
CA CYS A 361 10.99 17.65 -27.73
C CYS A 361 12.30 17.11 -28.29
N ALA A 362 12.30 16.54 -29.50
CA ALA A 362 13.53 16.08 -30.16
C ALA A 362 14.56 17.21 -30.30
N ALA A 363 14.11 18.40 -30.70
CA ALA A 363 15.01 19.54 -30.89
C ALA A 363 15.59 20.04 -29.56
N ARG A 364 14.76 20.11 -28.51
CA ARG A 364 15.16 20.49 -27.16
C ARG A 364 16.17 19.50 -26.58
N GLU A 365 15.85 18.20 -26.55
CA GLU A 365 16.71 17.17 -25.97
C GLU A 365 18.03 17.04 -26.74
N LEU A 366 18.01 17.15 -28.08
CA LEU A 366 19.25 17.20 -28.87
C LEU A 366 20.12 18.40 -28.46
N ALA A 367 19.52 19.58 -28.28
CA ALA A 367 20.26 20.78 -27.90
C ALA A 367 20.79 20.72 -26.47
N GLU A 368 19.97 20.25 -25.53
CA GLU A 368 20.31 20.15 -24.09
C GLU A 368 21.41 19.12 -23.84
N GLU A 369 21.32 17.93 -24.43
CA GLU A 369 22.27 16.84 -24.17
C GLU A 369 23.54 16.89 -25.01
N THR A 370 23.49 17.51 -26.20
CA THR A 370 24.58 17.45 -27.18
C THR A 370 25.09 18.81 -27.66
N GLY A 371 24.38 19.91 -27.36
CA GLY A 371 24.69 21.23 -27.91
C GLY A 371 24.46 21.37 -29.41
N LEU A 372 23.91 20.36 -30.08
CA LEU A 372 23.61 20.39 -31.52
C LEU A 372 22.20 20.91 -31.79
N SER A 373 22.02 21.47 -32.99
CA SER A 373 20.71 21.75 -33.54
C SER A 373 20.53 21.03 -34.88
N ALA A 374 19.29 20.87 -35.32
CA ALA A 374 18.97 20.31 -36.62
C ALA A 374 17.98 21.21 -37.36
N ARG A 375 18.13 21.28 -38.68
CA ARG A 375 17.21 22.03 -39.55
C ARG A 375 15.79 21.47 -39.52
N SER A 376 15.65 20.15 -39.40
CA SER A 376 14.35 19.49 -39.29
C SER A 376 14.46 18.14 -38.59
N MET A 377 13.39 17.75 -37.90
CA MET A 377 13.22 16.43 -37.29
C MET A 377 12.25 15.58 -38.10
N LYS A 378 12.59 14.30 -38.34
CA LYS A 378 11.73 13.37 -39.09
C LYS A 378 11.39 12.15 -38.25
N LEU A 379 10.10 11.86 -38.08
CA LEU A 379 9.65 10.65 -37.40
C LEU A 379 10.01 9.42 -38.24
N ARG A 380 10.80 8.52 -37.66
CA ARG A 380 11.18 7.21 -38.25
C ARG A 380 10.26 6.10 -37.79
N GLY A 381 9.65 6.23 -36.62
CA GLY A 381 8.75 5.24 -36.07
C GLY A 381 8.59 5.38 -34.56
N VAL A 382 8.00 4.35 -33.96
CA VAL A 382 7.77 4.27 -32.52
C VAL A 382 8.33 2.95 -32.01
N GLU A 383 9.03 2.99 -30.88
CA GLU A 383 9.52 1.83 -30.14
C GLU A 383 8.94 1.82 -28.73
N THR A 384 9.05 0.67 -28.07
CA THR A 384 8.72 0.54 -26.64
C THR A 384 9.86 -0.13 -25.91
N ASP A 385 10.07 0.26 -24.65
CA ASP A 385 10.99 -0.46 -23.77
C ASP A 385 10.36 -0.69 -22.40
N GLU A 386 10.77 -1.76 -21.74
CA GLU A 386 10.49 -1.99 -20.32
C GLU A 386 11.74 -1.58 -19.55
N THR A 387 11.67 -0.43 -18.88
CA THR A 387 12.77 0.08 -18.06
C THR A 387 12.52 -0.22 -16.58
N GLU A 388 13.46 0.09 -15.68
CA GLU A 388 13.24 -0.01 -14.23
C GLU A 388 12.08 0.89 -13.75
N TYR A 389 11.72 1.85 -14.58
CA TYR A 389 10.60 2.75 -14.44
C TYR A 389 9.29 2.18 -15.03
N GLY A 390 9.28 0.97 -15.57
CA GLY A 390 8.13 0.43 -16.30
C GLY A 390 8.15 0.83 -17.77
N GLY A 391 6.98 0.76 -18.42
CA GLY A 391 6.87 0.90 -19.88
C GLY A 391 7.11 2.32 -20.36
N ILE A 392 7.89 2.47 -21.43
CA ILE A 392 8.07 3.73 -22.16
C ILE A 392 7.67 3.55 -23.62
N MET A 393 7.09 4.59 -24.22
CA MET A 393 6.86 4.70 -25.66
C MET A 393 7.84 5.76 -26.20
N LEU A 394 8.72 5.35 -27.10
CA LEU A 394 9.76 6.18 -27.68
C LEU A 394 9.40 6.55 -29.13
N ALA A 395 9.15 7.82 -29.39
CA ALA A 395 9.14 8.33 -30.76
C ALA A 395 10.59 8.48 -31.25
N VAL A 396 10.90 7.84 -32.37
CA VAL A 396 12.25 7.81 -32.93
C VAL A 396 12.36 8.90 -33.98
N MET A 397 13.12 9.95 -33.69
CA MET A 397 13.29 11.11 -34.56
C MET A 397 14.67 11.10 -35.22
N GLU A 398 14.74 11.31 -36.51
CA GLU A 398 16.00 11.51 -37.24
C GLU A 398 16.27 13.01 -37.38
N ALA A 399 17.46 13.42 -36.94
CA ALA A 399 17.94 14.80 -37.07
C ALA A 399 18.54 15.03 -38.46
N VAL A 400 17.98 15.97 -39.22
CA VAL A 400 18.41 16.28 -40.58
C VAL A 400 19.04 17.66 -40.65
N GLY A 401 20.24 17.74 -41.23
CA GLY A 401 20.99 18.99 -41.33
C GLY A 401 21.49 19.46 -39.97
N LEU A 402 22.33 18.65 -39.33
CA LEU A 402 22.93 18.94 -38.03
C LEU A 402 23.89 20.14 -38.12
N GLU A 403 23.79 21.05 -37.16
CA GLU A 403 24.60 22.25 -37.02
C GLU A 403 25.18 22.33 -35.60
N GLY A 404 26.44 22.77 -35.48
CA GLY A 404 27.15 22.89 -34.21
C GLY A 404 28.26 21.85 -34.01
N THR A 405 28.87 21.89 -32.82
CA THR A 405 29.89 20.94 -32.37
C THR A 405 29.34 20.21 -31.15
N PRO A 406 29.37 18.86 -31.11
CA PRO A 406 28.83 18.12 -29.98
C PRO A 406 29.60 18.42 -28.69
N VAL A 407 28.87 18.72 -27.61
CA VAL A 407 29.38 18.95 -26.26
C VAL A 407 28.42 18.25 -25.29
N PRO A 408 28.91 17.50 -24.28
CA PRO A 408 28.03 16.82 -23.35
C PRO A 408 27.23 17.82 -22.51
N GLY A 409 25.93 17.58 -22.40
CA GLY A 409 24.99 18.32 -21.57
C GLY A 409 24.95 17.88 -20.11
N ASP A 410 23.93 18.35 -19.38
CA ASP A 410 23.86 18.27 -17.92
C ASP A 410 23.72 16.83 -17.37
N ASP A 411 23.20 15.90 -18.18
CA ASP A 411 22.98 14.50 -17.82
C ASP A 411 23.89 13.51 -18.58
N ALA A 412 24.81 14.03 -19.42
CA ALA A 412 25.81 13.27 -20.15
C ALA A 412 27.23 13.46 -19.54
N SER A 413 27.97 12.36 -19.33
CA SER A 413 29.37 12.42 -18.92
C SER A 413 30.34 12.58 -20.09
N ASP A 414 29.94 12.10 -21.27
CA ASP A 414 30.71 12.19 -22.51
C ASP A 414 29.80 12.10 -23.74
N ILE A 415 30.32 12.45 -24.92
CA ILE A 415 29.62 12.37 -26.19
C ILE A 415 30.56 12.00 -27.33
N GLU A 416 30.21 10.97 -28.11
CA GLU A 416 31.09 10.45 -29.16
C GLU A 416 30.32 9.95 -30.39
N TRP A 417 30.98 10.03 -31.56
CA TRP A 417 30.50 9.50 -32.83
C TRP A 417 31.01 8.07 -33.03
N PHE A 418 30.10 7.10 -33.03
CA PHE A 418 30.41 5.69 -33.23
C PHE A 418 30.05 5.20 -34.64
N PRO A 419 30.87 4.34 -35.27
CA PRO A 419 30.46 3.62 -36.48
C PRO A 419 29.18 2.82 -36.25
N LEU A 420 28.23 2.83 -37.20
CA LEU A 420 26.96 2.09 -37.10
C LEU A 420 27.14 0.56 -36.95
N ASP A 421 28.29 0.04 -37.35
CA ASP A 421 28.70 -1.37 -37.29
C ASP A 421 29.58 -1.71 -36.07
N SER A 422 30.00 -0.71 -35.28
CA SER A 422 30.84 -0.89 -34.10
C SER A 422 30.35 0.01 -32.96
N LEU A 423 29.34 -0.49 -32.23
CA LEU A 423 28.69 0.24 -31.14
C LEU A 423 29.28 -0.13 -29.78
N PRO A 424 29.33 0.81 -28.83
CA PRO A 424 29.64 0.52 -27.43
C PRO A 424 28.45 -0.19 -26.76
N PRO A 425 28.60 -0.71 -25.53
CA PRO A 425 27.48 -1.19 -24.73
C PRO A 425 26.41 -0.11 -24.54
N LEU A 426 25.17 -0.44 -24.89
CA LEU A 426 24.03 0.47 -24.81
C LEU A 426 23.25 0.31 -23.52
N ALA A 427 22.74 1.43 -22.99
CA ALA A 427 21.95 1.47 -21.76
C ALA A 427 20.55 0.83 -21.92
N PHE A 428 19.97 0.90 -23.12
CA PHE A 428 18.58 0.51 -23.39
C PHE A 428 18.47 -0.41 -24.60
N ALA A 429 17.63 -1.45 -24.47
CA ALA A 429 17.46 -2.45 -25.52
C ALA A 429 16.77 -1.87 -26.76
N ALA A 430 15.83 -0.93 -26.57
CA ALA A 430 15.19 -0.22 -27.68
C ALA A 430 16.19 0.52 -28.57
N HIS A 431 17.23 1.12 -27.99
CA HIS A 431 18.24 1.85 -28.76
C HIS A 431 19.03 0.93 -29.69
N GLY A 432 19.36 -0.28 -29.24
CA GLY A 432 19.99 -1.28 -30.11
C GLY A 432 19.13 -1.63 -31.33
N ARG A 433 17.82 -1.84 -31.12
CA ARG A 433 16.87 -2.14 -32.21
C ARG A 433 16.72 -0.96 -33.18
N ILE A 434 16.71 0.27 -32.66
CA ILE A 434 16.64 1.50 -33.47
C ILE A 434 17.86 1.60 -34.39
N ILE A 435 19.06 1.44 -33.84
CA ILE A 435 20.30 1.58 -34.61
C ILE A 435 20.44 0.47 -35.64
N GLU A 436 20.05 -0.76 -35.30
CA GLU A 436 20.02 -1.88 -36.25
C GLU A 436 19.08 -1.61 -37.43
N ARG A 437 17.89 -1.03 -37.18
CA ARG A 437 16.96 -0.62 -38.24
C ARG A 437 17.55 0.47 -39.13
N ILE A 438 18.17 1.50 -38.54
CA ILE A 438 18.82 2.58 -39.30
C ILE A 438 19.94 2.01 -40.18
N ARG A 439 20.72 1.05 -39.66
CA ARG A 439 21.80 0.39 -40.39
C ARG A 439 21.27 -0.43 -41.57
N SER A 440 20.22 -1.22 -41.38
CA SER A 440 19.67 -2.07 -42.45
C SER A 440 19.06 -1.25 -43.59
N GLU A 441 18.42 -0.12 -43.28
CA GLU A 441 17.83 0.78 -44.27
C GLU A 441 18.89 1.52 -45.10
N ARG A 442 20.06 1.81 -44.52
CA ARG A 442 21.16 2.53 -45.19
C ARG A 442 22.16 1.61 -45.90
N GLY A 443 22.20 0.32 -45.57
CA GLY A 443 23.03 -0.69 -46.25
C GLY A 443 22.38 -1.31 -47.49
N GLY A 444 21.14 -0.90 -47.82
CA GLY A 444 20.41 -1.32 -49.03
C GLY A 444 20.34 -0.27 -50.14
N GLU A 445 20.96 0.89 -49.95
CA GLU A 445 21.31 1.88 -51.00
C GLU A 445 22.73 1.61 -51.51
#